data_AF-A0ABC9VYL1-F1
#
_entry.id   AF-A0ABC9VYL1-F1
#
_cell.length_a   1.000
_cell.length_b   1.000
_cell.length_c   1.000
_cell.angle_alpha   90.00
_cell.angle_beta   90.00
_cell.angle_gamma   90.00
#
_symmetry.space_group_name_H-M   'P 1'
#
loop_
_entity.id
_entity.type
_entity.pdbx_description
1 polymer ?
#
loop_
_entity_poly.entity_id
_entity_poly.type
_entity_poly.pdbx_seq_one_letter_code
_entity_poly.pdbx_strand_id
1 'polypeptide(L)'
;MEEIEQLSTLPGLSKDPSAVRLLRIEEQQVPIATPVGHPWQYRTNRGSLVPIHKLIRQLESQGAISRTCSPFNSPTWPVQKSNGEWRLTVDCCGLNEVTLLLSAAMPDMLELPYEMESKAAKWYATIDITYAFFSISLVAECRSQFAFTWRDIQCTWT
;
A
#
# COMPACT_ATOMS: atom_id res chain seq x y z
N MET A 1 -2.10 -26.64 -20.44
CA MET A 1 -3.08 -25.55 -20.47
C MET A 1 -3.54 -25.42 -19.03
N GLU A 2 -2.90 -24.55 -18.25
CA GLU A 2 -3.23 -24.33 -16.84
C GLU A 2 -4.60 -23.67 -16.79
N GLU A 3 -5.52 -24.32 -16.08
CA GLU A 3 -6.88 -23.86 -15.86
C GLU A 3 -6.81 -22.74 -14.81
N ILE A 4 -6.77 -21.48 -15.26
CA ILE A 4 -6.92 -20.33 -14.37
C ILE A 4 -8.40 -20.24 -14.03
N GLU A 5 -8.86 -21.01 -13.05
CA GLU A 5 -10.15 -20.76 -12.43
C GLU A 5 -10.09 -19.41 -11.70
N GLN A 6 -11.03 -18.50 -12.03
CA GLN A 6 -11.14 -17.25 -11.30
C GLN A 6 -11.57 -17.54 -9.86
N LEU A 7 -10.70 -17.24 -8.90
CA LEU A 7 -10.93 -17.42 -7.45
C LEU A 7 -12.15 -16.63 -6.93
N SER A 8 -12.75 -15.73 -7.73
CA SER A 8 -13.94 -14.93 -7.39
C SER A 8 -15.20 -15.75 -7.11
N THR A 9 -15.17 -17.05 -7.40
CA THR A 9 -16.24 -18.02 -7.10
C THR A 9 -16.13 -18.63 -5.70
N LEU A 10 -15.00 -18.49 -5.00
CA LEU A 10 -14.82 -19.06 -3.66
C LEU A 10 -15.55 -18.24 -2.59
N PRO A 11 -16.27 -18.90 -1.66
CA PRO A 11 -16.95 -18.21 -0.57
C PRO A 11 -15.93 -17.52 0.36
N GLY A 12 -16.17 -16.24 0.66
CA GLY A 12 -15.32 -15.43 1.53
C GLY A 12 -14.33 -14.49 0.82
N LEU A 13 -14.21 -14.60 -0.51
CA LEU A 13 -13.42 -13.64 -1.32
C LEU A 13 -14.29 -12.50 -1.84
N SER A 14 -13.76 -11.28 -1.79
CA SER A 14 -14.44 -10.11 -2.36
C SER A 14 -14.48 -10.21 -3.88
N LYS A 15 -15.66 -9.96 -4.45
CA LYS A 15 -15.86 -9.82 -5.89
C LYS A 15 -15.51 -8.43 -6.40
N ASP A 16 -15.41 -7.46 -5.49
CA ASP A 16 -14.92 -6.12 -5.81
C ASP A 16 -13.38 -6.14 -5.77
N PRO A 17 -12.70 -6.00 -6.92
CA PRO A 17 -11.25 -6.02 -7.00
C PRO A 17 -10.63 -4.78 -6.34
N SER A 18 -11.45 -3.78 -6.00
CA SER A 18 -11.02 -2.52 -5.42
C SER A 18 -11.30 -2.43 -3.91
N ALA A 19 -11.86 -3.48 -3.32
CA ALA A 19 -12.09 -3.56 -1.89
C ALA A 19 -10.74 -3.62 -1.14
N VAL A 20 -10.64 -2.81 -0.09
CA VAL A 20 -9.48 -2.73 0.80
C VAL A 20 -9.93 -3.04 2.22
N ARG A 21 -9.00 -3.34 3.13
CA ARG A 21 -9.30 -3.61 4.56
C ARG A 21 -10.19 -4.83 4.81
N LEU A 22 -10.09 -5.86 3.97
CA LEU A 22 -10.88 -7.08 4.12
C LEU A 22 -10.35 -8.01 5.22
N LEU A 23 -9.06 -7.90 5.57
CA LEU A 23 -8.45 -8.67 6.64
C LEU A 23 -8.45 -7.86 7.94
N ARG A 24 -8.75 -8.53 9.06
CA ARG A 24 -8.57 -7.98 10.41
C ARG A 24 -7.19 -8.37 10.90
N ILE A 25 -6.24 -7.45 10.79
CA ILE A 25 -4.87 -7.59 11.30
C ILE A 25 -4.73 -6.61 12.48
N GLU A 26 -3.95 -6.98 13.49
CA GLU A 26 -3.65 -6.09 14.62
C GLU A 26 -2.98 -4.80 14.12
N GLU A 27 -3.27 -3.69 14.81
CA GLU A 27 -2.67 -2.40 14.45
C GLU A 27 -1.15 -2.44 14.68
N GLN A 28 -0.41 -1.97 13.68
CA GLN A 28 1.05 -1.96 13.73
C GLN A 28 1.55 -0.62 14.27
N GLN A 29 2.47 -0.68 15.23
CA GLN A 29 3.26 0.47 15.68
C GLN A 29 4.57 0.56 14.91
N VAL A 30 4.98 1.79 14.60
CA VAL A 30 6.29 2.09 14.00
C VAL A 30 7.04 3.12 14.86
N PRO A 31 8.38 3.16 14.78
CA PRO A 31 9.15 4.21 15.43
C PRO A 31 8.66 5.60 15.00
N ILE A 32 8.49 6.50 15.98
CA ILE A 32 8.07 7.88 15.73
C ILE A 32 9.27 8.62 15.14
N ALA A 33 9.11 9.10 13.91
CA ALA A 33 10.10 9.93 13.25
C ALA A 33 10.10 11.36 13.81
N THR A 34 11.23 12.05 13.69
CA THR A 34 11.25 13.51 13.84
C THR A 34 10.86 14.15 12.51
N PRO A 35 10.00 15.18 12.46
CA PRO A 35 9.68 15.86 11.21
C PRO A 35 10.95 16.42 10.56
N VAL A 36 11.32 15.88 9.42
CA VAL A 36 12.31 16.48 8.53
C VAL A 36 11.55 17.46 7.64
N GLY A 37 12.11 18.64 7.39
CA GLY A 37 11.42 19.76 6.73
C GLY A 37 10.62 19.35 5.48
N HIS A 38 9.54 20.07 5.21
CA HIS A 38 8.58 19.72 4.15
C HIS A 38 9.27 19.59 2.78
N PRO A 39 9.37 18.38 2.21
CA PRO A 39 9.88 18.19 0.86
C PRO A 39 8.96 18.91 -0.13
N TRP A 40 9.56 19.59 -1.11
CA TRP A 40 8.78 20.24 -2.17
C TRP A 40 7.97 19.20 -2.93
N GLN A 41 6.67 19.46 -3.07
CA GLN A 41 5.78 18.61 -3.84
C GLN A 41 6.23 18.57 -5.31
N TYR A 42 6.41 17.37 -5.85
CA TYR A 42 6.80 17.20 -7.23
C TYR A 42 5.76 17.75 -8.20
N ARG A 43 6.23 18.20 -9.37
CA ARG A 43 5.35 18.68 -10.44
C ARG A 43 4.46 17.56 -10.95
N THR A 44 3.15 17.78 -10.84
CA THR A 44 2.15 16.79 -11.27
C THR A 44 1.85 16.88 -12.77
N ASN A 45 1.80 15.74 -13.45
CA ASN A 45 1.35 15.65 -14.84
C ASN A 45 -0.16 15.93 -14.95
N ARG A 46 -0.60 16.73 -15.93
CA ARG A 46 -2.02 17.01 -16.18
C ARG A 46 -2.87 15.76 -16.40
N GLY A 47 -2.34 14.75 -17.11
CA GLY A 47 -3.03 13.48 -17.36
C GLY A 47 -3.30 12.67 -16.09
N SER A 48 -2.52 12.88 -15.03
CA SER A 48 -2.69 12.20 -13.75
C SER A 48 -3.79 12.78 -12.86
N LEU A 49 -4.28 14.00 -13.15
CA LEU A 49 -5.10 14.74 -12.20
C LEU A 49 -6.44 14.07 -11.91
N VAL A 50 -7.20 13.78 -12.95
CA VAL A 50 -8.50 13.12 -12.85
C VAL A 50 -8.39 11.72 -12.25
N PRO A 51 -7.52 10.81 -12.74
CA PRO A 51 -7.46 9.45 -12.21
C PRO A 51 -6.97 9.40 -10.76
N ILE A 52 -5.97 10.21 -10.39
CA ILE A 52 -5.46 10.23 -9.01
C ILE A 52 -6.47 10.88 -8.06
N HIS A 53 -7.16 11.94 -8.48
CA HIS A 53 -8.22 12.52 -7.66
C HIS A 53 -9.36 11.51 -7.40
N LYS A 54 -9.76 10.75 -8.44
CA LYS A 54 -10.74 9.67 -8.29
C LYS A 54 -10.27 8.59 -7.32
N LEU A 55 -9.00 8.17 -7.43
CA LEU A 55 -8.40 7.18 -6.53
C LEU A 55 -8.39 7.65 -5.06
N ILE A 56 -8.00 8.91 -4.81
CA ILE A 56 -7.99 9.47 -3.44
C ILE A 56 -9.40 9.47 -2.86
N ARG A 57 -10.42 9.86 -3.64
CA ARG A 57 -11.82 9.81 -3.17
C ARG A 57 -12.29 8.41 -2.86
N GLN A 58 -11.88 7.44 -3.67
CA GLN A 58 -12.21 6.04 -3.43
C GLN A 58 -11.57 5.53 -2.13
N LEU A 59 -10.26 5.78 -1.93
CA LEU A 59 -9.56 5.40 -0.71
C LEU A 59 -10.14 6.09 0.54
N GLU A 60 -10.55 7.36 0.42
CA GLU A 60 -11.23 8.11 1.49
C GLU A 60 -12.59 7.46 1.83
N SER A 61 -13.39 7.09 0.82
CA SER A 61 -14.70 6.45 1.02
C SER A 61 -14.62 5.04 1.62
N GLN A 62 -13.53 4.32 1.32
CA GLN A 62 -13.23 3.00 1.88
C GLN A 62 -12.53 3.10 3.25
N GLY A 63 -12.24 4.32 3.71
CA GLY A 63 -11.57 4.59 4.96
C GLY A 63 -10.14 4.05 5.02
N ALA A 64 -9.44 3.91 3.89
CA ALA A 64 -8.01 3.56 3.86
C ALA A 64 -7.12 4.79 4.07
N ILE A 65 -7.66 5.98 3.78
CA ILE A 65 -7.05 7.28 4.10
C ILE A 65 -8.06 8.18 4.78
N SER A 66 -7.55 9.15 5.53
CA SER A 66 -8.32 10.22 6.15
C SER A 66 -7.62 11.56 5.94
N ARG A 67 -8.38 12.65 5.98
CA ARG A 67 -7.80 14.00 5.95
C ARG A 67 -7.09 14.29 7.26
N THR A 68 -6.01 15.05 7.19
CA THR A 68 -5.20 15.38 8.37
C THR A 68 -4.60 16.79 8.28
N CYS A 69 -4.07 17.26 9.41
CA CYS A 69 -3.21 18.43 9.52
C CYS A 69 -1.96 17.99 10.31
N SER A 70 -0.98 17.44 9.60
CA SER A 70 0.24 16.87 10.15
C SER A 70 1.46 17.76 9.87
N PRO A 71 2.40 17.87 10.82
CA PRO A 71 3.69 18.51 10.56
C PRO A 71 4.59 17.70 9.61
N PHE A 72 4.26 16.42 9.34
CA PHE A 72 4.94 15.60 8.34
C PHE A 72 4.30 15.76 6.98
N ASN A 73 5.09 15.57 5.92
CA ASN A 73 4.54 15.47 4.58
C ASN A 73 5.50 14.72 3.65
N SER A 74 5.02 13.67 3.00
CA SER A 74 5.70 13.01 1.89
C SER A 74 5.18 13.55 0.55
N PRO A 75 6.07 13.87 -0.41
CA PRO A 75 5.65 14.34 -1.71
C PRO A 75 5.04 13.18 -2.52
N THR A 76 4.03 13.51 -3.32
CA THR A 76 3.36 12.53 -4.19
C THR A 76 3.93 12.56 -5.61
N TRP A 77 4.10 11.39 -6.21
CA TRP A 77 4.61 11.23 -7.57
C TRP A 77 3.70 10.29 -8.36
N PRO A 78 2.73 10.81 -9.13
CA PRO A 78 1.92 9.96 -9.99
C PRO A 78 2.75 9.33 -11.10
N VAL A 79 2.69 8.00 -11.22
CA VAL A 79 3.40 7.24 -12.24
C VAL A 79 2.41 6.63 -13.21
N GLN A 80 2.66 6.80 -14.51
CA GLN A 80 1.91 6.10 -15.54
C GLN A 80 2.51 4.70 -15.75
N LYS A 81 1.67 3.67 -15.67
CA LYS A 81 2.05 2.29 -15.99
C LYS A 81 2.12 2.11 -17.52
N SER A 82 2.77 1.03 -17.96
CA SER A 82 2.81 0.61 -19.37
C SER A 82 1.43 0.34 -19.96
N ASN A 83 0.45 -0.09 -19.15
CA ASN A 83 -0.94 -0.28 -19.57
C ASN A 83 -1.75 1.03 -19.68
N GLY A 84 -1.13 2.19 -19.43
CA GLY A 84 -1.74 3.51 -19.51
C GLY A 84 -2.41 4.00 -18.21
N GLU A 85 -2.58 3.14 -17.21
CA GLU A 85 -3.17 3.51 -15.91
C GLU A 85 -2.23 4.38 -15.08
N TRP A 86 -2.80 5.22 -14.21
CA TRP A 86 -2.04 6.03 -13.26
C TRP A 86 -2.03 5.38 -11.88
N ARG A 87 -0.85 5.34 -11.25
CA ARG A 87 -0.67 4.98 -9.84
C ARG A 87 -0.31 6.21 -9.04
N LEU A 88 -0.90 6.34 -7.85
CA LEU A 88 -0.40 7.25 -6.83
C LEU A 88 0.82 6.59 -6.17
N THR A 89 1.98 7.21 -6.29
CA THR A 89 3.16 6.84 -5.50
C THR A 89 3.42 7.94 -4.48
N VAL A 90 3.69 7.55 -3.24
CA VAL A 90 4.11 8.46 -2.16
C VAL A 90 5.59 8.21 -1.91
N ASP A 91 6.38 9.28 -1.92
CA ASP A 91 7.81 9.18 -1.67
C ASP A 91 8.08 9.15 -0.15
N CYS A 92 8.27 7.93 0.34
CA CYS A 92 8.57 7.67 1.74
C CYS A 92 10.09 7.60 2.01
N CYS A 93 10.98 7.99 1.07
CA CYS A 93 12.42 7.87 1.27
C CYS A 93 12.90 8.57 2.55
N GLY A 94 12.43 9.80 2.79
CA GLY A 94 12.79 10.53 4.02
C GLY A 94 12.28 9.88 5.31
N LEU A 95 11.15 9.17 5.27
CA LEU A 95 10.65 8.38 6.40
C LEU A 95 11.45 7.09 6.58
N ASN A 96 11.83 6.44 5.49
CA ASN A 96 12.58 5.19 5.51
C ASN A 96 14.00 5.39 6.08
N GLU A 97 14.63 6.54 5.85
CA GLU A 97 15.95 6.87 6.41
C GLU A 97 15.96 6.93 7.95
N VAL A 98 14.84 7.34 8.55
CA VAL A 98 14.70 7.50 10.02
C VAL A 98 13.98 6.32 10.67
N THR A 99 13.49 5.36 9.87
CA THR A 99 12.83 4.15 10.36
C THR A 99 13.85 3.04 10.52
N LEU A 100 13.93 2.45 11.71
CA LEU A 100 14.81 1.30 11.95
C LEU A 100 14.44 0.13 11.02
N LEU A 101 15.43 -0.41 10.34
CA LEU A 101 15.25 -1.61 9.51
C LEU A 101 14.92 -2.81 10.40
N LEU A 102 13.72 -3.37 10.24
CA LEU A 102 13.38 -4.65 10.84
C LEU A 102 14.02 -5.76 9.99
N SER A 103 15.19 -6.28 10.38
CA SER A 103 16.02 -7.10 9.49
C SER A 103 15.64 -8.60 9.42
N ALA A 104 14.50 -9.04 9.95
CA ALA A 104 14.25 -10.47 10.11
C ALA A 104 12.76 -10.83 9.99
N ALA A 105 12.32 -11.20 8.78
CA ALA A 105 11.04 -11.90 8.61
C ALA A 105 10.85 -12.55 7.23
N MET A 106 11.58 -12.12 6.19
CA MET A 106 11.37 -12.65 4.84
C MET A 106 12.31 -13.84 4.57
N PRO A 107 11.77 -15.04 4.30
CA PRO A 107 12.58 -16.19 3.90
C PRO A 107 13.26 -15.95 2.56
N ASP A 108 14.41 -16.60 2.35
CA ASP A 108 15.15 -16.47 1.11
C ASP A 108 14.34 -17.00 -0.09
N MET A 109 14.44 -16.31 -1.24
CA MET A 109 13.67 -16.64 -2.43
C MET A 109 14.03 -18.02 -3.00
N LEU A 110 15.23 -18.54 -2.73
CA LEU A 110 15.68 -19.87 -3.17
C LEU A 110 15.35 -20.97 -2.15
N GLU A 111 15.22 -20.63 -0.87
CA GLU A 111 14.80 -21.57 0.17
C GLU A 111 13.33 -21.98 0.01
N LEU A 112 12.46 -21.03 -0.36
CA LEU A 112 11.02 -21.29 -0.53
C LEU A 112 10.70 -22.39 -1.57
N PRO A 113 11.20 -22.34 -2.83
CA PRO A 113 10.98 -23.41 -3.80
C PRO A 113 11.54 -24.76 -3.34
N TYR A 114 12.73 -24.78 -2.73
CA TYR A 114 13.35 -26.00 -2.24
C TYR A 114 12.49 -26.67 -1.16
N GLU A 115 11.99 -25.88 -0.20
CA GLU A 115 11.05 -26.39 0.80
C GLU A 115 9.77 -26.94 0.18
N MET A 116 9.22 -26.28 -0.84
CA MET A 116 8.02 -26.77 -1.53
C MET A 116 8.27 -28.11 -2.23
N GLU A 117 9.35 -28.22 -2.99
CA GLU A 117 9.74 -29.46 -3.69
C GLU A 117 9.98 -30.62 -2.70
N SER A 118 10.54 -30.33 -1.53
CA SER A 118 10.79 -31.32 -0.48
C SER A 118 9.52 -31.94 0.11
N LYS A 119 8.36 -31.27 -0.01
CA LYS A 119 7.09 -31.68 0.62
C LYS A 119 6.30 -32.70 -0.22
N ALA A 120 6.82 -33.13 -1.37
CA ALA A 120 6.21 -34.14 -2.26
C ALA A 120 4.72 -33.91 -2.58
N ALA A 121 4.28 -32.64 -2.61
CA ALA A 121 2.89 -32.31 -2.88
C ALA A 121 2.57 -32.51 -4.36
N LYS A 122 1.36 -33.03 -4.63
CA LYS A 122 0.88 -33.34 -5.99
C LYS A 122 0.34 -32.11 -6.73
N TRP A 123 -0.12 -31.10 -5.99
CA TRP A 123 -0.76 -29.90 -6.52
C TRP A 123 -0.32 -28.68 -5.74
N TYR A 124 -0.12 -27.58 -6.44
CA TYR A 124 0.22 -26.28 -5.87
C TYR A 124 -0.78 -25.23 -6.38
N ALA A 125 -1.04 -24.23 -5.54
CA ALA A 125 -1.83 -23.07 -5.91
C ALA A 125 -1.09 -21.80 -5.46
N THR A 126 -1.12 -20.77 -6.31
CA THR A 126 -0.55 -19.46 -6.01
C THR A 126 -1.69 -18.47 -5.83
N ILE A 127 -1.67 -17.72 -4.72
CA ILE A 127 -2.66 -16.69 -4.41
C ILE A 127 -1.91 -15.38 -4.24
N ASP A 128 -2.28 -14.37 -5.03
CA ASP A 128 -1.82 -12.99 -4.84
C ASP A 128 -2.87 -12.22 -4.04
N ILE A 129 -2.42 -11.51 -2.99
CA ILE A 129 -3.30 -10.70 -2.15
C ILE A 129 -3.23 -9.25 -2.64
N THR A 130 -4.26 -8.84 -3.38
CA THR A 130 -4.36 -7.45 -3.84
C THR A 130 -4.56 -6.51 -2.64
N TYR A 131 -3.85 -5.38 -2.64
CA TYR A 131 -3.95 -4.36 -1.58
C TYR A 131 -3.66 -4.85 -0.15
N ALA A 132 -2.87 -5.91 0.00
CA ALA A 132 -2.55 -6.52 1.30
C ALA A 132 -2.16 -5.49 2.38
N PHE A 133 -1.32 -4.52 2.03
CA PHE A 133 -0.86 -3.47 2.96
C PHE A 133 -1.97 -2.62 3.56
N PHE A 134 -3.06 -2.35 2.82
CA PHE A 134 -4.18 -1.57 3.37
C PHE A 134 -4.97 -2.33 4.42
N SER A 135 -4.76 -3.65 4.56
CA SER A 135 -5.37 -4.42 5.63
C SER A 135 -4.58 -4.36 6.95
N ILE A 136 -3.35 -3.83 6.92
CA ILE A 136 -2.53 -3.61 8.10
C ILE A 136 -2.75 -2.16 8.53
N SER A 137 -3.52 -1.95 9.59
CA SER A 137 -3.81 -0.61 10.09
C SER A 137 -2.66 -0.10 10.95
N LEU A 138 -2.50 1.22 11.03
CA LEU A 138 -1.50 1.84 11.89
C LEU A 138 -2.15 2.28 13.21
N VAL A 139 -1.40 2.19 14.31
CA VAL A 139 -1.82 2.83 15.57
C VAL A 139 -1.95 4.34 15.36
N ALA A 140 -2.93 4.96 16.03
CA ALA A 140 -3.32 6.34 15.79
C ALA A 140 -2.16 7.35 15.91
N GLU A 141 -1.24 7.10 16.84
CA GLU A 141 -0.08 7.93 17.14
C GLU A 141 0.90 7.99 15.97
N CYS A 142 1.05 6.89 15.22
CA CYS A 142 1.96 6.77 14.10
C CYS A 142 1.39 7.34 12.80
N ARG A 143 0.06 7.44 12.65
CA ARG A 143 -0.58 7.86 11.39
C ARG A 143 -0.07 9.21 10.91
N SER A 144 0.17 10.15 11.82
CA SER A 144 0.59 11.52 11.45
C SER A 144 1.86 11.54 10.59
N GLN A 145 2.81 10.61 10.80
CA GLN A 145 4.10 10.62 10.10
C GLN A 145 4.00 10.24 8.63
N PHE A 146 2.97 9.48 8.24
CA PHE A 146 2.75 9.05 6.85
C PHE A 146 1.83 9.99 6.06
N ALA A 147 1.70 11.24 6.51
CA ALA A 147 0.91 12.23 5.80
C ALA A 147 1.51 12.54 4.42
N PHE A 148 0.66 12.76 3.43
CA PHE A 148 1.03 13.17 2.08
C PHE A 148 0.03 14.21 1.56
N THR A 149 0.46 15.04 0.60
CA THR A 149 -0.38 16.09 0.04
C THR A 149 -0.71 15.84 -1.42
N TRP A 150 -1.98 16.02 -1.77
CA TRP A 150 -2.47 16.07 -3.14
C TRP A 150 -3.33 17.30 -3.37
N ARG A 151 -2.87 18.22 -4.24
CA ARG A 151 -3.63 19.43 -4.64
C ARG A 151 -4.25 20.14 -3.43
N ASP A 152 -3.40 20.48 -2.48
CA ASP A 152 -3.70 21.22 -1.25
C ASP A 152 -4.54 20.47 -0.21
N ILE A 153 -4.83 19.19 -0.45
CA ILE A 153 -5.47 18.29 0.51
C ILE A 153 -4.39 17.40 1.11
N GLN A 154 -4.16 17.52 2.41
CA GLN A 154 -3.30 16.60 3.15
C GLN A 154 -4.11 15.41 3.67
N CYS A 155 -3.62 14.22 3.37
CA CYS A 155 -4.20 12.95 3.79
C CYS A 155 -3.18 12.15 4.58
N THR A 156 -3.65 11.19 5.38
CA THR A 156 -2.81 10.14 5.96
C THR A 156 -3.48 8.78 5.86
N TRP A 157 -2.68 7.73 5.90
CA TRP A 157 -3.12 6.33 5.97
C TRP A 157 -3.67 6.02 7.36
N THR A 158 -4.68 5.15 7.39
CA THR A 158 -5.40 4.75 8.61
C THR A 158 -5.08 3.32 9.01
#